data_AF-A0A349PXP0-F1
#
_entry.id   AF-A0A349PXP0-F1
#
_cell.length_a   1.000
_cell.length_b   1.000
_cell.length_c   1.000
_cell.angle_alpha   90.00
_cell.angle_beta   90.00
_cell.angle_gamma   90.00
#
_symmetry.space_group_name_H-M   'P 1'
#
loop_
_entity.id
_entity.type
_entity.pdbx_description
1 polymer ?
#
loop_
_entity_poly.entity_id
_entity_poly.type
_entity_poly.pdbx_seq_one_letter_code
_entity_poly.pdbx_strand_id
1 'polypeptide(L)'
;GRDEILHAARAFARDCAAGEQDADALTEEGFSRYLYSCGLPDPDLLIRPGGEKRISNYLLWQCAYSEFYFCDTLWPDFTEKEFDKALIAYQHRERRFGGLKQEKQK
;
A
#
# COMPACT_ATOMS: atom_id res chain seq x y z
N GLY A 1 -1.50 9.99 1.29
CA GLY A 1 -1.97 9.29 2.51
C GLY A 1 -3.27 9.90 2.99
N ARG A 2 -3.27 10.56 4.15
CA ARG A 2 -4.50 11.12 4.76
C ARG A 2 -5.28 12.07 3.86
N ASP A 3 -4.58 12.94 3.13
CA ASP A 3 -5.24 13.90 2.22
C ASP A 3 -5.98 13.19 1.07
N GLU A 4 -5.35 12.18 0.46
CA GLU A 4 -5.98 11.33 -0.56
C GLU A 4 -7.23 10.61 -0.02
N ILE A 5 -7.16 10.04 1.19
CA ILE A 5 -8.33 9.38 1.81
C ILE A 5 -9.46 10.38 2.04
N LEU A 6 -9.13 11.60 2.49
CA LEU A 6 -10.13 12.66 2.69
C LEU A 6 -10.72 13.14 1.35
N HIS A 7 -9.91 13.23 0.30
CA HIS A 7 -10.36 13.54 -1.05
C HIS A 7 -11.36 12.48 -1.54
N ALA A 8 -10.97 11.21 -1.45
CA ALA A 8 -11.78 10.08 -1.88
C ALA A 8 -13.12 10.01 -1.14
N ALA A 9 -13.09 10.17 0.20
CA ALA A 9 -14.30 10.21 1.02
C ALA A 9 -15.23 11.38 0.65
N ARG A 10 -14.69 12.56 0.33
CA ARG A 10 -15.50 13.70 -0.11
C ARG A 10 -16.10 13.50 -1.49
N ALA A 11 -15.37 12.85 -2.41
CA ALA A 11 -15.88 12.51 -3.73
C ALA A 11 -17.04 11.50 -3.61
N PHE A 12 -16.82 10.40 -2.88
CA PHE A 12 -17.87 9.41 -2.62
C PHE A 12 -19.13 10.02 -1.98
N ALA A 13 -18.95 10.89 -0.97
CA ALA A 13 -20.08 11.56 -0.31
C ALA A 13 -20.89 12.47 -1.26
N ARG A 14 -20.25 13.07 -2.27
CA ARG A 14 -20.96 13.87 -3.29
C ARG A 14 -21.79 12.98 -4.19
N ASP A 15 -21.26 11.84 -4.60
CA ASP A 15 -21.97 10.89 -5.47
C ASP A 15 -23.16 10.25 -4.73
N CYS A 16 -23.01 9.98 -3.42
CA CYS A 16 -24.14 9.60 -2.58
C CYS A 16 -25.21 10.70 -2.50
N ALA A 17 -24.81 11.96 -2.29
CA ALA A 17 -25.75 13.09 -2.24
C ALA A 17 -26.46 13.32 -3.59
N ALA A 18 -25.83 12.95 -4.71
CA ALA A 18 -26.42 12.98 -6.04
C ALA A 18 -27.33 11.76 -6.34
N GLY A 19 -27.37 10.75 -5.46
CA GLY A 19 -28.12 9.51 -5.66
C GLY A 19 -27.46 8.52 -6.62
N GLU A 20 -26.17 8.72 -6.95
CA GLU A 20 -25.40 7.86 -7.86
C GLU A 20 -24.76 6.67 -7.14
N GLN A 21 -24.60 6.76 -5.80
CA GLN A 21 -24.02 5.72 -4.96
C GLN A 21 -24.83 5.51 -3.68
N ASP A 22 -24.82 4.29 -3.18
CA ASP A 22 -25.35 3.93 -1.87
C ASP A 22 -24.20 3.79 -0.87
N ALA A 23 -24.28 4.52 0.25
CA ALA A 23 -23.28 4.49 1.30
C ALA A 23 -23.15 3.09 1.94
N ASP A 24 -24.26 2.36 2.06
CA ASP A 24 -24.29 1.03 2.69
C ASP A 24 -23.76 -0.06 1.74
N ALA A 25 -23.66 0.23 0.45
CA ALA A 25 -23.10 -0.68 -0.56
C ALA A 25 -21.60 -0.46 -0.82
N LEU A 26 -20.94 0.46 -0.13
CA LEU A 26 -19.53 0.77 -0.35
C LEU A 26 -18.63 -0.41 0.05
N THR A 27 -17.82 -0.90 -0.88
CA THR A 27 -16.76 -1.88 -0.63
C THR A 27 -15.38 -1.24 -0.67
N GLU A 28 -14.35 -1.97 -0.22
CA GLU A 28 -12.94 -1.51 -0.33
C GLU A 28 -12.52 -1.30 -1.79
N GLU A 29 -12.92 -2.20 -2.71
CA GLU A 29 -12.68 -2.04 -4.15
C GLU A 29 -13.46 -0.86 -4.72
N GLY A 30 -14.68 -0.64 -4.22
CA GLY A 30 -15.51 0.51 -4.57
C GLY A 30 -14.86 1.83 -4.17
N PHE A 31 -14.39 1.90 -2.94
CA PHE A 31 -13.70 3.08 -2.40
C PHE A 31 -12.37 3.34 -3.11
N SER A 32 -11.65 2.29 -3.49
CA SER A 32 -10.35 2.39 -4.18
C SER A 32 -10.44 3.11 -5.52
N ARG A 33 -11.63 3.16 -6.15
CA ARG A 33 -11.87 3.95 -7.37
C ARG A 33 -11.81 5.47 -7.16
N TYR A 34 -11.97 5.93 -5.92
CA TYR A 34 -11.90 7.35 -5.57
C TYR A 34 -10.49 7.80 -5.12
N LEU A 35 -9.57 6.86 -4.94
CA LEU A 35 -8.17 7.16 -4.61
C LEU A 35 -7.42 7.65 -5.86
N TYR A 36 -6.34 8.40 -5.66
CA TYR A 36 -5.53 8.91 -6.78
C TYR A 36 -4.86 7.78 -7.56
N SER A 37 -4.62 6.63 -6.90
CA SER A 37 -4.07 5.41 -7.51
C SER A 37 -5.09 4.53 -8.22
N CYS A 38 -6.31 5.01 -8.49
CA CYS A 38 -7.35 4.24 -9.18
C CYS A 38 -6.81 3.62 -10.49
N GLY A 39 -7.03 2.31 -10.65
CA GLY A 39 -6.58 1.54 -11.82
C GLY A 39 -5.13 1.04 -11.74
N LEU A 40 -4.39 1.36 -10.68
CA LEU A 40 -3.08 0.80 -10.39
C LEU A 40 -3.19 -0.30 -9.32
N PRO A 41 -2.36 -1.36 -9.39
CA PRO A 41 -2.28 -2.33 -8.32
C PRO A 41 -1.64 -1.70 -7.07
N ASP A 42 -2.02 -2.21 -5.90
CA ASP A 42 -1.36 -1.88 -4.66
C ASP A 42 0.12 -2.34 -4.70
N PRO A 43 1.04 -1.58 -4.06
CA PRO A 43 2.44 -1.96 -4.06
C PRO A 43 2.66 -3.22 -3.23
N ASP A 44 3.39 -4.18 -3.79
CA ASP A 44 3.80 -5.37 -3.04
C ASP A 44 4.94 -5.08 -2.06
N LEU A 45 5.78 -4.11 -2.40
CA LEU A 45 6.99 -3.73 -1.66
C LEU A 45 7.11 -2.20 -1.59
N LEU A 46 7.23 -1.66 -0.39
CA LEU A 46 7.61 -0.27 -0.15
C LEU A 46 9.06 -0.21 0.35
N ILE A 47 9.91 0.48 -0.41
CA ILE A 47 11.31 0.70 -0.05
C ILE A 47 11.48 2.10 0.52
N ARG A 48 12.08 2.21 1.71
CA ARG A 48 12.42 3.49 2.34
C ARG A 48 13.89 3.55 2.77
N PRO A 49 14.74 4.22 1.98
CA PRO A 49 16.10 4.56 2.37
C PRO A 49 16.16 5.66 3.43
N GLY A 50 17.34 5.86 4.01
CA GLY A 50 17.63 6.92 4.99
C GLY A 50 17.40 6.55 6.46
N GLY A 51 17.32 5.26 6.79
CA GLY A 51 17.30 4.71 8.16
C GLY A 51 15.98 4.85 8.93
N GLU A 52 15.05 5.67 8.43
CA GLU A 52 13.78 5.95 9.09
C GLU A 52 12.77 4.79 8.95
N LYS A 53 12.33 4.21 10.07
CA LYS A 53 11.36 3.10 10.12
C LYS A 53 9.92 3.58 10.26
N ARG A 54 9.48 4.41 9.31
CA ARG A 54 8.11 4.94 9.22
C ARG A 54 7.71 5.05 7.75
N ILE A 55 6.44 5.24 7.43
CA ILE A 55 6.01 5.51 6.04
C ILE A 55 5.66 6.99 5.81
N SER A 56 5.64 7.79 6.87
CA SER A 56 5.45 9.26 6.81
C SER A 56 4.27 9.70 5.95
N ASN A 57 3.08 9.13 6.20
CA ASN A 57 1.83 9.50 5.50
C ASN A 57 1.81 9.16 3.99
N TYR A 58 2.67 8.24 3.54
CA TYR A 58 2.74 7.76 2.17
C TYR A 58 1.91 6.49 1.97
N LEU A 59 1.08 6.46 0.92
CA LEU A 59 0.27 5.31 0.46
C LEU A 59 -0.39 4.47 1.57
N LEU A 60 -1.07 5.13 2.51
CA LEU A 60 -1.59 4.47 3.73
C LEU A 60 -2.60 3.38 3.44
N TRP A 61 -3.49 3.60 2.46
CA TRP A 61 -4.51 2.63 2.07
C TRP A 61 -3.88 1.49 1.29
N GLN A 62 -3.11 1.85 0.26
CA GLN A 62 -2.51 0.92 -0.69
C GLN A 62 -1.46 0.01 -0.03
N CYS A 63 -0.82 0.47 1.05
CA CYS A 63 0.20 -0.32 1.75
C CYS A 63 -0.33 -1.28 2.81
N ALA A 64 -1.64 -1.56 2.87
CA ALA A 64 -2.24 -2.42 3.89
C ALA A 64 -1.58 -3.82 3.99
N TYR A 65 -1.13 -4.37 2.85
CA TYR A 65 -0.46 -5.68 2.76
C TYR A 65 0.89 -5.64 2.02
N SER A 66 1.51 -4.46 1.92
CA SER A 66 2.87 -4.34 1.37
C SER A 66 3.89 -4.88 2.36
N GLU A 67 4.95 -5.47 1.83
CA GLU A 67 6.19 -5.67 2.59
C GLU A 67 6.95 -4.36 2.68
N PHE A 68 7.63 -4.14 3.80
CA PHE A 68 8.43 -2.93 4.03
C PHE A 68 9.91 -3.25 4.10
N TYR A 69 10.70 -2.54 3.28
CA TYR A 69 12.16 -2.61 3.28
C TYR A 69 12.73 -1.25 3.69
N PHE A 70 13.30 -1.21 4.88
CA PHE A 70 14.01 -0.04 5.41
C PHE A 70 15.52 -0.29 5.33
N CYS A 71 16.28 0.69 4.85
CA CYS A 71 17.74 0.62 4.82
C CYS A 71 18.37 1.96 5.22
N ASP A 72 19.59 1.89 5.73
CA ASP A 72 20.33 3.06 6.19
C ASP A 72 20.96 3.86 5.03
N THR A 73 21.07 3.25 3.85
CA THR A 73 21.55 3.91 2.62
C THR A 73 20.74 5.16 2.36
N LEU A 74 21.42 6.31 2.19
CA LEU A 74 20.75 7.58 1.88
C LEU A 74 20.23 7.55 0.44
N TRP A 75 19.16 8.31 0.15
CA TRP A 75 18.58 8.33 -1.20
C TRP A 75 19.57 8.68 -2.32
N PRO A 76 20.48 9.67 -2.17
CA PRO A 76 21.49 9.95 -3.20
C PRO A 76 22.46 8.79 -3.47
N ASP A 77 22.62 7.89 -2.50
CA ASP A 77 23.52 6.74 -2.56
C ASP A 77 22.78 5.44 -2.91
N PHE A 78 21.46 5.48 -3.14
CA PHE A 78 20.64 4.30 -3.41
C PHE A 78 20.84 3.83 -4.86
N THR A 79 21.69 2.83 -5.05
CA THR A 79 22.06 2.28 -6.37
C THR A 79 21.20 1.09 -6.80
N GLU A 80 21.35 0.63 -8.04
CA GLU A 80 20.75 -0.62 -8.55
C GLU A 80 21.06 -1.82 -7.65
N LYS A 81 22.30 -1.92 -7.13
CA LYS A 81 22.69 -2.98 -6.18
C LYS A 81 21.90 -2.92 -4.87
N GLU A 82 21.50 -1.72 -4.43
CA GLU A 82 20.66 -1.55 -3.24
C GLU A 82 19.20 -1.93 -3.53
N PHE A 83 18.73 -1.65 -4.74
CA PHE A 83 17.44 -2.11 -5.21
C PHE A 83 17.38 -3.65 -5.28
N ASP A 84 18.41 -4.31 -5.81
CA ASP A 84 18.50 -5.77 -5.83
C ASP A 84 18.42 -6.38 -4.43
N LYS A 85 19.09 -5.78 -3.45
CA LYS A 85 19.01 -6.21 -2.03
C LYS A 85 17.58 -6.13 -1.51
N ALA A 86 16.84 -5.08 -1.86
CA ALA A 86 15.45 -4.92 -1.47
C ALA A 86 14.55 -6.00 -2.11
N LEU A 87 14.78 -6.32 -3.40
CA LEU A 87 14.04 -7.38 -4.10
C LEU A 87 14.34 -8.77 -3.53
N ILE A 88 15.60 -9.10 -3.26
CA ILE A 88 15.99 -10.36 -2.63
C ILE A 88 15.33 -10.48 -1.25
N ALA A 89 15.37 -9.41 -0.44
CA ALA A 89 14.71 -9.39 0.86
C ALA A 89 13.20 -9.62 0.75
N TYR A 90 12.55 -9.01 -0.25
CA TYR A 90 11.13 -9.22 -0.54
C TYR A 90 10.83 -10.68 -0.92
N GLN A 91 11.64 -11.30 -1.78
CA GLN A 91 11.47 -12.69 -2.20
C GLN A 91 11.54 -13.71 -1.04
N HIS A 92 12.23 -13.36 0.05
CA HIS A 92 12.30 -14.18 1.25
C HIS A 92 11.14 -13.97 2.23
N ARG A 93 10.22 -13.03 1.97
CA ARG A 93 9.03 -12.80 2.79
C ARG A 93 7.90 -13.74 2.38
N GLU A 94 7.15 -14.20 3.37
CA GLU A 94 5.94 -14.99 3.15
C GLU A 94 4.71 -14.12 3.41
N ARG A 95 4.05 -13.70 2.33
CA ARG A 95 2.82 -12.90 2.40
C ARG A 95 1.63 -13.80 2.66
N ARG A 96 0.90 -13.51 3.75
CA ARG A 96 -0.23 -14.33 4.18
C ARG A 96 -1.58 -13.68 3.97
N PHE A 97 -1.63 -12.36 3.76
CA PHE A 97 -2.87 -11.59 3.58
C PHE A 97 -3.95 -11.91 4.63
N GLY A 98 -3.55 -12.13 5.89
CA GLY A 98 -4.44 -12.54 6.98
C GLY A 98 -4.69 -14.05 7.15
N GLY A 99 -4.13 -14.90 6.27
CA GLY A 99 -4.21 -16.36 6.35
C GLY A 99 -3.22 -17.02 7.33
N LEU A 100 -3.55 -18.24 7.76
CA LEU A 100 -2.69 -19.08 8.61
C LEU A 100 -1.64 -19.84 7.78
N LYS A 101 -0.49 -20.14 8.38
CA LYS A 101 0.56 -20.97 7.75
C LYS A 101 0.02 -22.40 7.58
N GLN A 102 0.01 -22.91 6.35
CA GLN A 102 -0.11 -24.36 6.17
C GLN A 102 1.19 -25.01 6.64
N GLU A 103 1.12 -25.83 7.68
CA GLU A 103 2.25 -26.69 8.03
C GLU A 103 2.55 -27.57 6.82
N LYS A 104 3.80 -27.53 6.35
CA LYS A 104 4.27 -28.50 5.36
C LYS A 104 4.15 -29.88 5.99
N GLN A 105 3.17 -30.67 5.57
CA GLN A 105 3.14 -32.10 5.88
C GLN A 105 4.45 -32.71 5.37
N LYS A 106 5.20 -33.30 6.29
CA LYS A 106 6.44 -34.03 6.02
C LYS A 106 6.18 -35.27 5.20
#